data_AF-A0A7X9E2Z8-F1
#
_entry.id   AF-A0A7X9E2Z8-F1
#
_cell.length_a   1.000
_cell.length_b   1.000
_cell.length_c   1.000
_cell.angle_alpha   90.00
_cell.angle_beta   90.00
_cell.angle_gamma   90.00
#
_symmetry.space_group_name_H-M   'P 1'
#
loop_
_entity.id
_entity.type
_entity.pdbx_description
1 polymer ?
#
loop_
_entity_poly.entity_id
_entity_poly.type
_entity_poly.pdbx_seq_one_letter_code
_entity_poly.pdbx_strand_id
1 'polypeptide(L)'
;MKTKLYIAVLITLSNFAFSQSKLEKAKQYKDNYDYSKAIALYEEVSKKRNIQKPEIIRDIAQSYIMLNDMESAQQWLDKINGLMVYSPKDLLNYAFTLKTTADYDMAISVFKKYEELFPHLSAKVPEWIESCKMAEDWMNNPKLFNIQNLSNVNTEYSDFGATGFEDGILFVSDRKEDNKSYKADEIFGWTGNPYLRV
;
A
#
# COMPACT_ATOMS: atom_id res chain seq x y z
N MET A 1 30.30 4.70 37.20
CA MET A 1 30.21 4.33 35.76
C MET A 1 29.46 3.04 35.51
N LYS A 2 29.79 1.91 36.17
CA LYS A 2 29.14 0.61 35.94
C LYS A 2 27.60 0.63 36.11
N THR A 3 27.07 1.28 37.15
CA THR A 3 25.61 1.39 37.37
C THR A 3 24.90 2.18 36.27
N LYS A 4 25.50 3.26 35.76
CA LYS A 4 24.95 4.04 34.63
C LYS A 4 24.96 3.22 33.32
N LEU A 5 25.96 2.35 33.14
CA LEU A 5 26.05 1.44 31.99
C LEU A 5 24.96 0.35 32.05
N TYR A 6 24.70 -0.24 33.22
CA TYR A 6 23.62 -1.22 33.38
C TYR A 6 22.24 -0.61 33.13
N ILE A 7 22.00 0.62 33.61
CA ILE A 7 20.75 1.35 33.35
C ILE A 7 20.60 1.65 31.86
N ALA A 8 21.66 2.11 31.19
CA ALA A 8 21.64 2.35 29.75
C ALA A 8 21.33 1.07 28.95
N VAL A 9 21.92 -0.07 29.33
CA VAL A 9 21.66 -1.38 28.70
C VAL A 9 20.21 -1.85 28.95
N LEU A 10 19.66 -1.63 30.15
CA LEU A 10 18.26 -1.95 30.46
C LEU A 10 17.27 -1.10 29.66
N ILE A 11 17.58 0.19 29.46
CA ILE A 11 16.76 1.09 28.65
C ILE A 11 16.82 0.68 27.18
N THR A 12 17.98 0.28 26.64
CA THR A 12 18.04 -0.18 25.24
C THR A 12 17.32 -1.52 25.04
N LEU A 13 17.45 -2.47 25.97
CA LEU A 13 16.77 -3.77 25.91
C LEU A 13 15.23 -3.65 25.97
N SER A 14 14.71 -2.78 26.84
CA SER A 14 13.25 -2.54 26.95
C SER A 14 12.65 -1.91 25.68
N ASN A 15 13.35 -0.93 25.09
CA ASN A 15 12.99 -0.40 23.77
C ASN A 15 13.08 -1.48 22.68
N PHE A 16 14.00 -2.46 22.84
CA PHE A 16 14.13 -3.56 21.90
C PHE A 16 12.90 -4.47 21.87
N ALA A 17 12.48 -4.92 23.05
CA ALA A 17 11.33 -5.82 23.25
C ALA A 17 10.00 -5.17 22.85
N PHE A 18 9.76 -3.91 23.24
CA PHE A 18 8.50 -3.22 22.97
C PHE A 18 8.21 -3.07 21.46
N SER A 19 9.23 -2.74 20.67
CA SER A 19 9.07 -2.64 19.21
C SER A 19 8.86 -3.99 18.54
N GLN A 20 9.39 -5.10 19.09
CA GLN A 20 9.14 -6.44 18.56
C GLN A 20 7.68 -6.84 18.79
N SER A 21 7.12 -6.50 19.94
CA SER A 21 5.69 -6.66 20.23
C SER A 21 4.81 -5.87 19.25
N LYS A 22 5.19 -4.63 18.91
CA LYS A 22 4.47 -3.84 17.90
C LYS A 22 4.53 -4.44 16.50
N LEU A 23 5.68 -4.97 16.11
CA LEU A 23 5.84 -5.60 14.81
C LEU A 23 4.96 -6.84 14.66
N GLU A 24 4.90 -7.68 15.70
CA GLU A 24 4.04 -8.86 15.73
C GLU A 24 2.55 -8.48 15.67
N LYS A 25 2.17 -7.43 16.41
CA LYS A 25 0.81 -6.89 16.36
C LYS A 25 0.45 -6.33 14.98
N ALA A 26 1.40 -5.68 14.28
CA ALA A 26 1.20 -5.19 12.93
C ALA A 26 0.94 -6.34 11.94
N LYS A 27 1.70 -7.44 12.04
CA LYS A 27 1.48 -8.66 11.26
C LYS A 27 0.10 -9.24 11.52
N GLN A 28 -0.30 -9.35 12.79
CA GLN A 28 -1.62 -9.84 13.16
C GLN A 28 -2.74 -8.97 12.58
N TYR A 29 -2.61 -7.64 12.60
CA TYR A 29 -3.59 -6.77 11.95
C TYR A 29 -3.67 -7.02 10.44
N LYS A 30 -2.53 -7.10 9.76
CA LYS A 30 -2.51 -7.40 8.32
C LYS A 30 -3.16 -8.77 8.02
N ASP A 31 -2.86 -9.80 8.80
CA ASP A 31 -3.43 -11.14 8.62
C ASP A 31 -4.96 -11.16 8.88
N ASN A 32 -5.46 -10.24 9.69
CA ASN A 32 -6.88 -9.99 9.90
C ASN A 32 -7.49 -8.98 8.91
N TYR A 33 -6.77 -8.59 7.86
CA TYR A 33 -7.20 -7.59 6.86
C TYR A 33 -7.38 -6.16 7.43
N ASP A 34 -6.88 -5.88 8.63
CA ASP A 34 -6.87 -4.57 9.27
C ASP A 34 -5.70 -3.71 8.73
N TYR A 35 -5.62 -3.50 7.41
CA TYR A 35 -4.45 -2.91 6.75
C TYR A 35 -4.11 -1.50 7.23
N SER A 36 -5.10 -0.63 7.44
CA SER A 36 -4.88 0.71 7.98
C SER A 36 -4.22 0.67 9.37
N LYS A 37 -4.67 -0.24 10.24
CA LYS A 37 -4.06 -0.43 11.58
C LYS A 37 -2.66 -1.03 11.48
N ALA A 38 -2.45 -1.97 10.56
CA ALA A 38 -1.15 -2.60 10.33
C ALA A 38 -0.12 -1.54 9.89
N ILE A 39 -0.47 -0.73 8.90
CA ILE A 39 0.37 0.36 8.38
C ILE A 39 0.75 1.32 9.50
N ALA A 40 -0.20 1.80 10.30
CA ALA A 40 0.08 2.72 11.40
C ALA A 40 1.14 2.17 12.38
N LEU A 41 1.08 0.88 12.71
CA LEU A 41 2.10 0.25 13.57
C LEU A 41 3.43 0.06 12.85
N TYR A 42 3.42 -0.37 11.58
CA TYR A 42 4.65 -0.53 10.79
C TYR A 42 5.38 0.80 10.63
N GLU A 43 4.67 1.88 10.34
CA GLU A 43 5.24 3.22 10.25
C GLU A 43 5.88 3.65 11.57
N GLU A 44 5.21 3.43 12.70
CA GLU A 44 5.76 3.77 14.01
C GLU A 44 7.05 3.00 14.30
N VAL A 45 7.11 1.72 13.93
CA VAL A 45 8.33 0.91 14.04
C VAL A 45 9.42 1.44 13.10
N SER A 46 9.07 1.78 11.86
CA SER A 46 10.02 2.27 10.85
C SER A 46 10.67 3.61 11.21
N LYS A 47 9.95 4.49 11.94
CA LYS A 47 10.50 5.76 12.44
C LYS A 47 11.61 5.55 13.47
N LYS A 48 11.60 4.41 14.17
CA LYS A 48 12.56 4.08 15.23
C LYS A 48 13.68 3.15 14.77
N ARG A 49 13.50 2.47 13.64
CA ARG A 49 14.40 1.42 13.15
C ARG A 49 14.45 1.38 11.63
N ASN A 50 15.64 1.16 11.09
CA ASN A 50 15.77 0.84 9.68
C ASN A 50 15.23 -0.58 9.42
N ILE A 51 14.09 -0.67 8.75
CA ILE A 51 13.48 -1.95 8.38
C ILE A 51 14.19 -2.47 7.12
N GLN A 52 14.97 -3.53 7.29
CA GLN A 52 15.67 -4.22 6.19
C GLN A 52 15.20 -5.65 5.96
N LYS A 53 14.37 -6.19 6.86
CA LYS A 53 13.93 -7.59 6.77
C LYS A 53 12.92 -7.74 5.62
N PRO A 54 13.20 -8.52 4.56
CA PRO A 54 12.36 -8.59 3.36
C PRO A 54 10.88 -8.90 3.66
N GLU A 55 10.62 -9.83 4.58
CA GLU A 55 9.25 -10.19 4.99
C GLU A 55 8.45 -9.00 5.53
N ILE A 56 9.07 -8.09 6.30
CA ILE A 56 8.38 -6.93 6.87
C ILE A 56 8.12 -5.91 5.79
N ILE A 57 9.08 -5.72 4.88
CA ILE A 57 8.90 -4.82 3.75
C ILE A 57 7.76 -5.32 2.85
N ARG A 58 7.67 -6.64 2.61
CA ARG A 58 6.58 -7.28 1.87
C ARG A 58 5.23 -7.05 2.55
N ASP A 59 5.18 -7.20 3.87
CA ASP A 59 3.96 -6.99 4.64
C ASP A 59 3.47 -5.54 4.54
N ILE A 60 4.40 -4.57 4.64
CA ILE A 60 4.08 -3.15 4.52
C ILE A 60 3.60 -2.82 3.11
N ALA A 61 4.37 -3.20 2.09
CA ALA A 61 4.02 -2.97 0.69
C ALA A 61 2.67 -3.61 0.34
N GLN A 62 2.43 -4.85 0.77
CA GLN A 62 1.15 -5.51 0.56
C GLN A 62 0.00 -4.75 1.22
N SER A 63 0.18 -4.25 2.44
CA SER A 63 -0.86 -3.49 3.13
C SER A 63 -1.23 -2.21 2.36
N TYR A 64 -0.22 -1.50 1.82
CA TYR A 64 -0.45 -0.34 0.97
C TYR A 64 -1.13 -0.69 -0.36
N ILE A 65 -0.73 -1.78 -1.01
CA ILE A 65 -1.41 -2.29 -2.22
C ILE A 65 -2.88 -2.58 -1.94
N MET A 66 -3.22 -3.19 -0.79
CA MET A 66 -4.61 -3.49 -0.44
C MET A 66 -5.45 -2.24 -0.13
N LEU A 67 -4.80 -1.13 0.22
CA LEU A 67 -5.41 0.20 0.34
C LEU A 67 -5.42 1.00 -0.95
N ASN A 68 -4.88 0.45 -2.04
CA ASN A 68 -4.68 1.14 -3.32
C ASN A 68 -3.75 2.37 -3.23
N ASP A 69 -2.94 2.47 -2.18
CA ASP A 69 -1.89 3.48 -2.04
C ASP A 69 -0.61 2.96 -2.74
N MET A 70 -0.61 3.07 -4.06
CA MET A 70 0.44 2.51 -4.91
C MET A 70 1.76 3.29 -4.80
N GLU A 71 1.71 4.59 -4.52
CA GLU A 71 2.91 5.41 -4.30
C GLU A 71 3.67 4.95 -3.05
N SER A 72 2.97 4.80 -1.92
CA SER A 72 3.59 4.28 -0.70
C SER A 72 4.07 2.84 -0.88
N ALA A 73 3.30 2.00 -1.57
CA ALA A 73 3.71 0.64 -1.89
C ALA A 73 5.03 0.61 -2.69
N GLN A 74 5.18 1.48 -3.69
CA GLN A 74 6.38 1.57 -4.52
C GLN A 74 7.62 1.86 -3.67
N GLN A 75 7.54 2.86 -2.80
CA GLN A 75 8.66 3.26 -1.93
C GLN A 75 9.16 2.10 -1.05
N TRP A 76 8.28 1.19 -0.66
CA TRP A 76 8.67 -0.02 0.08
C TRP A 76 9.21 -1.12 -0.84
N LEU A 77 8.59 -1.35 -2.01
CA LEU A 77 9.05 -2.37 -2.97
C LEU A 77 10.41 -2.04 -3.59
N ASP A 78 10.75 -0.76 -3.76
CA ASP A 78 12.09 -0.32 -4.18
C ASP A 78 13.18 -0.86 -3.25
N LYS A 79 12.89 -0.91 -1.93
CA LYS A 79 13.82 -1.49 -0.93
C LYS A 79 13.97 -2.99 -1.11
N ILE A 80 12.90 -3.73 -1.43
CA ILE A 80 13.00 -5.16 -1.75
C ILE A 80 13.85 -5.38 -3.00
N ASN A 81 13.66 -4.53 -4.02
CA ASN A 81 14.45 -4.63 -5.25
C ASN A 81 15.95 -4.46 -5.00
N GLY A 82 16.35 -3.57 -4.09
CA GLY A 82 17.75 -3.43 -3.67
C GLY A 82 18.35 -4.66 -2.98
N LEU A 83 17.53 -5.53 -2.37
CA LEU A 83 18.01 -6.70 -1.62
C LEU A 83 18.30 -7.91 -2.53
N MET A 84 17.88 -7.87 -3.79
CA MET A 84 18.09 -8.95 -4.77
C MET A 84 17.54 -10.33 -4.36
N VAL A 85 16.59 -10.38 -3.43
CA VAL A 85 15.91 -11.62 -2.98
C VAL A 85 14.45 -11.57 -3.40
N TYR A 86 14.09 -12.34 -4.43
CA TYR A 86 12.78 -12.27 -5.07
C TYR A 86 12.04 -13.60 -5.02
N SER A 87 10.78 -13.54 -4.62
CA SER A 87 9.77 -14.50 -5.06
C SER A 87 9.11 -14.02 -6.37
N PRO A 88 8.44 -14.90 -7.14
CA PRO A 88 7.63 -14.47 -8.28
C PRO A 88 6.64 -13.36 -7.92
N LYS A 89 6.00 -13.47 -6.74
CA LYS A 89 5.05 -12.48 -6.25
C LYS A 89 5.70 -11.12 -5.99
N ASP A 90 6.93 -11.09 -5.48
CA ASP A 90 7.63 -9.82 -5.20
C ASP A 90 7.86 -9.02 -6.49
N LEU A 91 8.35 -9.67 -7.54
CA LEU A 91 8.60 -9.00 -8.82
C LEU A 91 7.31 -8.55 -9.50
N LEU A 92 6.24 -9.36 -9.46
CA LEU A 92 4.96 -8.95 -10.04
C LEU A 92 4.35 -7.79 -9.27
N ASN A 93 4.30 -7.87 -7.93
CA ASN A 93 3.81 -6.75 -7.12
C ASN A 93 4.61 -5.48 -7.45
N TYR A 94 5.94 -5.57 -7.53
CA TYR A 94 6.77 -4.42 -7.86
C TYR A 94 6.51 -3.87 -9.27
N ALA A 95 6.52 -4.73 -10.30
CA ALA A 95 6.29 -4.31 -11.67
C ALA A 95 4.90 -3.71 -11.87
N PHE A 96 3.85 -4.27 -11.25
CA PHE A 96 2.50 -3.72 -11.34
C PHE A 96 2.34 -2.43 -10.55
N THR A 97 3.00 -2.29 -9.39
CA THR A 97 3.02 -1.02 -8.66
C THR A 97 3.68 0.06 -9.52
N LEU A 98 4.87 -0.20 -10.07
CA LEU A 98 5.57 0.73 -10.98
C LEU A 98 4.71 1.11 -12.19
N LYS A 99 4.05 0.14 -12.81
CA LYS A 99 3.12 0.38 -13.92
C LYS A 99 1.96 1.30 -13.49
N THR A 100 1.43 1.10 -12.28
CA THR A 100 0.27 1.87 -11.78
C THR A 100 0.66 3.31 -11.42
N THR A 101 1.89 3.52 -10.97
CA THR A 101 2.46 4.85 -10.68
C THR A 101 3.13 5.49 -11.90
N ALA A 102 2.90 4.93 -13.10
CA ALA A 102 3.40 5.41 -14.39
C ALA A 102 4.94 5.37 -14.59
N ASP A 103 5.67 4.59 -13.78
CA ASP A 103 7.07 4.27 -14.02
C ASP A 103 7.21 3.06 -14.97
N TYR A 104 6.81 3.29 -16.23
CA TYR A 104 6.68 2.24 -17.24
C TYR A 104 8.02 1.63 -17.66
N ASP A 105 9.06 2.44 -17.83
CA ASP A 105 10.42 1.97 -18.16
C ASP A 105 10.95 0.99 -17.10
N MET A 106 10.79 1.33 -15.81
CA MET A 106 11.21 0.44 -14.74
C MET A 106 10.30 -0.79 -14.65
N ALA A 107 8.99 -0.63 -14.82
CA ALA A 107 8.05 -1.75 -14.85
C ALA A 107 8.43 -2.78 -15.93
N ILE A 108 8.73 -2.33 -17.15
CA ILE A 108 9.20 -3.19 -18.26
C ILE A 108 10.48 -3.93 -17.87
N SER A 109 11.43 -3.23 -17.24
CA SER A 109 12.69 -3.83 -16.79
C SER A 109 12.46 -4.93 -15.75
N VAL A 110 11.53 -4.72 -14.82
CA VAL A 110 11.17 -5.73 -13.80
C VAL A 110 10.40 -6.90 -14.42
N PHE A 111 9.51 -6.66 -15.39
CA PHE A 111 8.81 -7.74 -16.12
C PHE A 111 9.77 -8.63 -16.91
N LYS A 112 10.79 -8.06 -17.57
CA LYS A 112 11.84 -8.85 -18.24
C LYS A 112 12.63 -9.70 -17.25
N LYS A 113 13.00 -9.12 -16.11
CA LYS A 113 13.66 -9.86 -15.02
C LYS A 113 12.79 -10.99 -14.47
N TYR A 114 11.47 -10.79 -14.38
CA TYR A 114 10.53 -11.84 -14.01
C TYR A 114 10.54 -12.99 -15.02
N GLU A 115 10.55 -12.67 -16.32
CA GLU A 115 10.65 -13.67 -17.40
C GLU A 115 11.95 -14.47 -17.35
N GLU A 116 13.08 -13.81 -17.11
CA GLU A 116 14.39 -14.46 -16.98
C GLU A 116 14.45 -15.42 -15.79
N LEU A 117 13.93 -15.01 -14.63
CA LEU A 117 14.00 -15.80 -13.39
C LEU A 117 12.92 -16.88 -13.30
N PHE A 118 11.75 -16.64 -13.89
CA PHE A 118 10.57 -17.50 -13.79
C PHE A 118 9.94 -17.78 -15.16
N PRO A 119 10.68 -18.33 -16.14
CA PRO A 119 10.21 -18.47 -17.52
C PRO A 119 8.93 -19.31 -17.65
N HIS A 120 8.77 -20.32 -16.79
CA HIS A 120 7.60 -21.20 -16.76
C HIS A 120 6.31 -20.50 -16.26
N LEU A 121 6.41 -19.32 -15.65
CA LEU A 121 5.28 -18.50 -15.18
C LEU A 121 5.02 -17.28 -16.06
N SER A 122 5.78 -17.10 -17.15
CA SER A 122 5.93 -15.80 -17.81
C SER A 122 5.14 -15.65 -19.11
N ALA A 123 4.16 -16.52 -19.36
CA ALA A 123 3.34 -16.49 -20.57
C ALA A 123 2.63 -15.14 -20.81
N LYS A 124 2.38 -14.36 -19.75
CA LYS A 124 1.72 -13.04 -19.81
C LYS A 124 2.67 -11.85 -19.87
N VAL A 125 3.98 -12.06 -19.69
CA VAL A 125 4.98 -10.96 -19.69
C VAL A 125 4.93 -10.13 -20.99
N PRO A 126 4.83 -10.72 -22.19
CA PRO A 126 4.73 -9.92 -23.42
C PRO A 126 3.53 -8.96 -23.43
N GLU A 127 2.37 -9.41 -22.95
CA GLU A 127 1.15 -8.58 -22.84
C GLU A 127 1.34 -7.43 -21.84
N TRP A 128 1.98 -7.69 -20.70
CA TRP A 128 2.24 -6.67 -19.69
C TRP A 128 3.23 -5.61 -20.16
N ILE A 129 4.31 -6.02 -20.83
CA ILE A 129 5.28 -5.09 -21.44
C ILE A 129 4.62 -4.23 -22.50
N GLU A 130 3.81 -4.84 -23.38
CA GLU A 130 3.11 -4.09 -24.42
C GLU A 130 2.15 -3.06 -23.82
N SER A 131 1.44 -3.42 -22.75
CA SER A 131 0.55 -2.47 -22.06
C SER A 131 1.27 -1.26 -21.47
N CYS A 132 2.55 -1.40 -21.08
CA CYS A 132 3.36 -0.28 -20.60
C CYS A 132 3.74 0.65 -21.76
N LYS A 133 4.22 0.08 -22.87
CA LYS A 133 4.57 0.86 -24.08
C LYS A 133 3.37 1.61 -24.65
N MET A 134 2.19 0.98 -24.66
CA MET A 134 0.96 1.64 -25.11
C MET A 134 0.59 2.83 -24.21
N ALA A 135 0.77 2.70 -22.90
CA ALA A 135 0.52 3.79 -21.97
C ALA A 135 1.49 4.97 -22.19
N GLU A 136 2.78 4.68 -22.41
CA GLU A 136 3.77 5.70 -22.76
C GLU A 136 3.46 6.39 -24.09
N ASP A 137 3.06 5.63 -25.11
CA ASP A 137 2.62 6.18 -26.40
C ASP A 137 1.43 7.12 -26.23
N TRP A 138 0.44 6.74 -25.42
CA TRP A 138 -0.73 7.59 -25.17
C TRP A 138 -0.38 8.88 -24.42
N MET A 139 0.58 8.83 -23.50
CA MET A 139 1.07 10.03 -22.80
C MET A 139 1.85 10.97 -23.72
N ASN A 140 2.65 10.42 -24.62
CA ASN A 140 3.44 11.20 -25.59
C ASN A 140 2.60 11.71 -26.78
N ASN A 141 1.51 11.00 -27.11
CA ASN A 141 0.59 11.31 -28.20
C ASN A 141 -0.84 11.53 -27.67
N PRO A 142 -1.09 12.63 -26.92
CA PRO A 142 -2.38 12.88 -26.30
C PRO A 142 -3.50 12.98 -27.35
N LYS A 143 -4.65 12.36 -27.05
CA LYS A 143 -5.83 12.39 -27.92
C LYS A 143 -6.53 13.75 -27.85
N LEU A 144 -7.46 13.99 -28.80
CA LEU A 144 -8.23 15.24 -28.90
C LEU A 144 -9.28 15.44 -27.80
N PHE A 145 -9.28 14.61 -26.74
CA PHE A 145 -10.21 14.71 -25.62
C PHE A 145 -9.42 14.86 -24.32
N ASN A 146 -9.98 15.65 -23.40
CA ASN A 146 -9.43 15.83 -22.06
C ASN A 146 -10.21 14.97 -21.06
N ILE A 147 -9.50 14.20 -20.23
CA ILE A 147 -10.08 13.48 -19.10
C ILE A 147 -9.69 14.25 -17.85
N GLN A 148 -10.68 14.64 -17.05
CA GLN A 148 -10.47 15.35 -15.80
C GLN A 148 -11.31 14.72 -14.70
N ASN A 149 -10.79 14.73 -13.47
CA ASN A 149 -11.55 14.35 -12.31
C ASN A 149 -12.67 15.37 -12.07
N LEU A 150 -13.90 14.91 -11.92
CA LEU A 150 -15.03 15.73 -11.50
C LEU A 150 -14.98 15.89 -9.99
N SER A 151 -14.12 16.78 -9.50
CA SER A 151 -13.82 16.93 -8.06
C SER A 151 -15.02 17.40 -7.22
N ASN A 152 -16.07 17.89 -7.87
CA ASN A 152 -17.35 18.22 -7.24
C ASN A 152 -18.28 17.00 -7.09
N VAL A 153 -17.91 15.84 -7.65
CA VAL A 153 -18.67 14.58 -7.63
C VAL A 153 -17.86 13.48 -6.97
N ASN A 154 -16.62 13.25 -7.42
CA ASN A 154 -15.72 12.25 -6.88
C ASN A 154 -15.19 12.70 -5.52
N THR A 155 -15.24 11.81 -4.53
CA THR A 155 -14.63 12.06 -3.22
C THR A 155 -13.42 11.15 -2.98
N GLU A 156 -12.67 11.43 -1.92
CA GLU A 156 -11.61 10.54 -1.42
C GLU A 156 -12.15 9.29 -0.70
N TYR A 157 -13.48 9.23 -0.49
CA TYR A 157 -14.16 8.18 0.23
C TYR A 157 -14.70 7.10 -0.73
N SER A 158 -15.03 5.96 -0.14
CA SER A 158 -15.68 4.86 -0.83
C SER A 158 -17.18 5.13 -0.94
N ASP A 159 -17.61 5.76 -2.03
CA ASP A 159 -19.00 6.08 -2.34
C ASP A 159 -19.63 5.08 -3.32
N PHE A 160 -20.80 4.51 -3.00
CA PHE A 160 -21.46 3.49 -3.82
C PHE A 160 -22.98 3.61 -3.86
N GLY A 161 -23.59 3.03 -4.90
CA GLY A 161 -25.02 2.73 -4.93
C GLY A 161 -25.94 3.95 -4.96
N ALA A 162 -25.53 5.02 -5.65
CA ALA A 162 -26.34 6.23 -5.76
C ALA A 162 -27.70 5.96 -6.46
N THR A 163 -28.80 6.36 -5.82
CA THR A 163 -30.17 6.30 -6.36
C THR A 163 -30.93 7.58 -6.04
N GLY A 164 -31.88 7.96 -6.89
CA GLY A 164 -32.80 9.06 -6.57
C GLY A 164 -33.66 8.73 -5.34
N PHE A 165 -33.86 9.71 -4.47
CA PHE A 165 -34.72 9.61 -3.29
C PHE A 165 -35.36 10.96 -3.00
N GLU A 166 -36.70 11.04 -3.09
CA GLU A 166 -37.46 12.31 -3.04
C GLU A 166 -36.88 13.35 -4.03
N ASP A 167 -36.55 14.55 -3.54
CA ASP A 167 -35.93 15.62 -4.33
C ASP A 167 -34.38 15.55 -4.34
N GLY A 168 -33.80 14.41 -3.95
CA GLY A 168 -32.36 14.22 -3.77
C GLY A 168 -31.80 12.87 -4.22
N ILE A 169 -30.59 12.55 -3.73
CA ILE A 169 -29.87 11.31 -4.01
C ILE A 169 -29.52 10.63 -2.68
N LEU A 170 -29.78 9.33 -2.61
CA LEU A 170 -29.33 8.44 -1.56
C LEU A 170 -28.11 7.66 -2.07
N PHE A 171 -27.05 7.58 -1.28
CA PHE A 171 -25.88 6.77 -1.60
C PHE A 171 -25.22 6.30 -0.30
N VAL A 172 -24.39 5.26 -0.39
CA VAL A 172 -23.66 4.72 0.75
C VAL A 172 -22.22 5.23 0.70
N SER A 173 -21.69 5.65 1.84
CA SER A 173 -20.34 6.20 1.95
C SER A 173 -19.65 5.76 3.24
N ASP A 174 -18.32 5.62 3.21
CA ASP A 174 -17.48 5.48 4.39
C ASP A 174 -16.98 6.86 4.91
N ARG A 175 -17.55 7.96 4.43
CA ARG A 175 -17.13 9.32 4.84
C ARG A 175 -17.25 9.58 6.33
N LYS A 176 -16.30 10.35 6.85
CA LYS A 176 -16.36 10.90 8.20
C LYS A 176 -17.21 12.18 8.17
N GLU A 177 -18.25 12.21 9.01
CA GLU A 177 -18.98 13.44 9.32
C GLU A 177 -18.08 14.42 10.09
N ASP A 178 -18.17 15.69 9.73
CA ASP A 178 -17.53 16.78 10.44
C ASP A 178 -17.97 16.81 11.92
N ASN A 179 -17.03 17.06 12.82
CA ASN A 179 -17.26 17.15 14.27
C ASN A 179 -17.78 15.86 14.95
N LYS A 180 -17.79 14.71 14.26
CA LYS A 180 -18.14 13.42 14.85
C LYS A 180 -16.91 12.61 15.23
N SER A 181 -16.85 12.20 16.49
CA SER A 181 -15.88 11.20 16.95
C SER A 181 -16.45 9.79 16.73
N TYR A 182 -15.64 8.89 16.18
CA TYR A 182 -15.99 7.48 16.03
C TYR A 182 -15.31 6.66 17.11
N LYS A 183 -16.04 5.71 17.67
CA LYS A 183 -15.47 4.66 18.51
C LYS A 183 -14.66 3.69 17.66
N ALA A 184 -13.76 2.94 18.31
CA ALA A 184 -12.87 2.02 17.62
C ALA A 184 -13.61 0.88 16.89
N ASP A 185 -14.78 0.47 17.39
CA ASP A 185 -15.66 -0.53 16.81
C ASP A 185 -16.51 -0.01 15.64
N GLU A 186 -16.56 1.31 15.44
CA GLU A 186 -17.21 1.94 14.27
C GLU A 186 -16.25 2.10 13.09
N ILE A 187 -14.94 1.91 13.30
CA ILE A 187 -13.91 2.06 12.27
C ILE A 187 -13.61 0.71 11.62
N PHE A 188 -13.78 0.66 10.30
CA PHE A 188 -13.40 -0.48 9.50
C PHE A 188 -11.87 -0.57 9.42
N GLY A 189 -11.31 -1.69 9.88
CA GLY A 189 -9.87 -1.83 10.00
C GLY A 189 -9.12 -1.90 8.67
N TRP A 190 -9.80 -2.25 7.57
CA TRP A 190 -9.22 -2.22 6.23
C TRP A 190 -8.88 -0.78 5.85
N THR A 191 -9.89 0.09 5.71
CA THR A 191 -9.74 1.45 5.16
C THR A 191 -9.32 2.49 6.20
N GLY A 192 -9.60 2.26 7.49
CA GLY A 192 -9.41 3.28 8.54
C GLY A 192 -10.51 4.36 8.55
N ASN A 193 -11.57 4.14 7.79
CA ASN A 193 -12.79 4.95 7.77
C ASN A 193 -13.91 4.24 8.55
N PRO A 194 -14.98 4.96 8.95
CA PRO A 194 -16.17 4.34 9.47
C PRO A 194 -16.75 3.26 8.56
N TYR A 195 -17.50 2.31 9.10
CA TYR A 195 -18.27 1.39 8.26
C TYR A 195 -19.24 2.14 7.33
N LEU A 196 -19.47 1.55 6.16
CA LEU A 196 -20.38 2.05 5.15
C LEU A 196 -21.78 2.30 5.73
N ARG A 197 -22.32 3.47 5.41
CA ARG A 197 -23.63 3.93 5.86
C ARG A 197 -24.26 4.86 4.83
N VAL A 198 -25.57 4.97 4.91
CA VAL A 198 -26.39 5.90 4.14
C VAL A 198 -26.37 7.27 4.81
#